data_AF-A0A3M3RXA1-F1
#
_entry.id   AF-A0A3M3RXA1-F1
#
_cell.length_a   1.000
_cell.length_b   1.000
_cell.length_c   1.000
_cell.angle_alpha   90.00
_cell.angle_beta   90.00
_cell.angle_gamma   90.00
#
_symmetry.space_group_name_H-M   'P 1'
#
loop_
_entity.id
_entity.type
_entity.pdbx_description
1 polymer ?
#
loop_
_entity_poly.entity_id
_entity_poly.type
_entity_poly.pdbx_seq_one_letter_code
_entity_poly.pdbx_strand_id
1 'polypeptide(L)'
;MSAIAYKESPMKPLVRSLLASALVLAAGSVLAQDLRIGYADPVSSLDPQLNNYAGDRSVALHAFESLVSRRDDKTLPGLAKSWKVTDDTTWEFALREDVKWQDGTPLTADDLVFSFERARSVPGSVASYAGAMRTVESVKAKDEHTLIIKTRLPNANLLPDVDSIYIVSRHAGAAASSADYNSGKALIGTGPYRFVSFVPGDRTIFARNDSYWGAKPTWDKVDFRFIANAANRTAALLAGDVDVIDKVSPTDVERLRKTPSVNVFAYQGLRALIIQPSFRAGSNEFIRDNAGKPLAENPLLDVRVRKALSLAINRPAIDERIMQGTVTEANQWMPANTFGYNPGIKNIPYDVKQAKDLLAQAGFP
;
A
#
# COMPACT_ATOMS: atom_id res chain seq x y z
N MET A 1 33.21 74.96 51.97
CA MET A 1 34.31 74.61 51.05
C MET A 1 33.99 73.23 50.50
N SER A 2 33.74 72.96 49.23
CA SER A 2 33.72 73.73 48.00
C SER A 2 32.75 73.02 47.05
N ALA A 3 32.05 73.80 46.22
CA ALA A 3 31.16 73.30 45.17
C ALA A 3 31.95 72.74 43.99
N ILE A 4 31.44 71.67 43.36
CA ILE A 4 31.64 71.41 41.93
C ILE A 4 30.33 70.85 41.35
N ALA A 5 29.75 71.61 40.44
CA ALA A 5 28.60 71.25 39.62
C ALA A 5 29.03 70.35 38.46
N TYR A 6 28.21 69.35 38.11
CA TYR A 6 28.29 68.68 36.81
C TYR A 6 27.03 68.98 36.00
N LYS A 7 27.28 69.39 34.77
CA LYS A 7 26.37 69.97 33.79
C LYS A 7 25.69 68.83 33.01
N GLU A 8 24.36 68.76 33.02
CA GLU A 8 23.63 67.86 32.13
C GLU A 8 23.70 68.35 30.67
N SER A 9 23.91 67.42 29.74
CA SER A 9 23.86 67.64 28.30
C SER A 9 22.72 66.80 27.72
N PRO A 10 21.82 67.34 26.87
CA PRO A 10 20.65 66.60 26.39
C PRO A 10 21.04 65.69 25.22
N MET A 11 20.87 64.37 25.39
CA MET A 11 20.94 63.44 24.27
C MET A 11 19.68 63.55 23.39
N LYS A 12 19.89 63.67 22.08
CA LYS A 12 18.89 63.78 21.01
C LYS A 12 18.07 62.49 20.83
N PRO A 13 16.79 62.56 20.42
CA PRO A 13 15.93 61.41 20.18
C PRO A 13 16.16 60.87 18.76
N LEU A 14 17.08 59.93 18.56
CA LEU A 14 17.28 59.34 17.23
C LEU A 14 17.53 57.82 17.23
N VAL A 15 16.96 57.09 18.20
CA VAL A 15 17.11 55.62 18.31
C VAL A 15 15.76 54.89 18.41
N ARG A 16 14.63 55.55 18.09
CA ARG A 16 13.30 54.91 18.18
C ARG A 16 12.71 54.41 16.86
N SER A 17 13.37 54.61 15.72
CA SER A 17 12.80 54.21 14.41
C SER A 17 13.41 52.96 13.76
N LEU A 18 14.35 52.26 14.41
CA LEU A 18 15.00 51.06 13.83
C LEU A 18 14.48 49.72 14.37
N LEU A 19 13.61 49.71 15.39
CA LEU A 19 13.07 48.46 15.95
C LEU A 19 11.70 48.03 15.38
N ALA A 20 11.03 48.86 14.58
CA ALA A 20 9.71 48.53 14.04
C ALA A 20 9.76 47.72 12.72
N SER A 21 10.93 47.62 12.06
CA SER A 21 11.05 46.96 10.75
C SER A 21 11.61 45.53 10.81
N ALA A 22 12.03 45.04 11.98
CA ALA A 22 12.62 43.70 12.12
C ALA A 22 11.62 42.61 12.58
N LEU A 23 10.38 42.98 12.91
CA LEU A 23 9.36 42.05 13.45
C LEU A 23 8.37 41.51 12.42
N VAL A 24 8.50 41.86 11.14
CA VAL A 24 7.59 41.40 10.06
C VAL A 24 8.18 40.22 9.24
N LEU A 25 9.44 39.85 9.44
CA LEU A 25 10.10 38.77 8.68
C LEU A 25 10.06 37.38 9.33
N ALA A 26 9.35 37.23 10.46
CA ALA A 26 9.17 35.94 11.13
C ALA A 26 7.77 35.31 10.90
N ALA A 27 7.00 35.83 9.95
CA ALA A 27 5.95 35.02 9.33
C ALA A 27 6.67 34.07 8.38
N GLY A 28 7.12 32.93 8.90
CA GLY A 28 7.59 31.83 8.07
C GLY A 28 6.50 31.57 7.04
N SER A 29 6.78 31.91 5.78
CA SER A 29 6.01 31.41 4.67
C SER A 29 6.02 29.90 4.84
N VAL A 30 4.85 29.32 5.11
CA VAL A 30 4.63 27.88 4.91
C VAL A 30 4.80 27.70 3.41
N LEU A 31 6.05 27.51 2.99
CA LEU A 31 6.39 27.21 1.61
C LEU A 31 5.67 25.91 1.30
N ALA A 32 4.84 25.92 0.25
CA ALA A 32 4.29 24.72 -0.35
C ALA A 32 5.39 23.66 -0.46
N GLN A 33 5.22 22.52 0.21
CA GLN A 33 6.20 21.45 0.18
C GLN A 33 5.72 20.38 -0.82
N ASP A 34 6.57 20.11 -1.80
CA ASP A 34 6.44 19.00 -2.72
C ASP A 34 7.09 17.75 -2.10
N LEU A 35 6.48 16.59 -2.28
CA LEU A 35 7.07 15.30 -1.93
C LEU A 35 7.34 14.47 -3.19
N ARG A 36 8.58 14.06 -3.39
CA ARG A 36 9.00 13.18 -4.48
C ARG A 36 9.32 11.80 -3.92
N ILE A 37 8.64 10.77 -4.42
CA ILE A 37 8.74 9.39 -3.95
C ILE A 37 9.36 8.55 -5.06
N GLY A 38 10.51 7.93 -4.80
CA GLY A 38 11.03 6.84 -5.64
C GLY A 38 10.31 5.55 -5.30
N TYR A 39 9.44 5.10 -6.20
CA TYR A 39 8.51 4.00 -5.98
C TYR A 39 8.89 2.76 -6.79
N ALA A 40 8.94 1.62 -6.13
CA ALA A 40 9.48 0.37 -6.66
C ALA A 40 8.52 -0.38 -7.58
N ASP A 41 7.23 -0.34 -7.25
CA ASP A 41 6.26 -1.19 -7.92
C ASP A 41 5.84 -0.60 -9.26
N PRO A 42 5.63 -1.45 -10.28
CA PRO A 42 4.99 -1.03 -11.50
C PRO A 42 3.53 -0.62 -11.20
N VAL A 43 3.05 0.35 -11.97
CA VAL A 43 1.64 0.76 -11.96
C VAL A 43 1.03 0.37 -13.29
N SER A 44 0.09 -0.58 -13.25
CA SER A 44 -0.56 -1.12 -14.44
C SER A 44 -1.70 -0.22 -14.94
N SER A 45 -2.39 0.47 -14.01
CA SER A 45 -3.47 1.39 -14.31
C SER A 45 -3.74 2.32 -13.12
N LEU A 46 -4.36 3.47 -13.41
CA LEU A 46 -4.96 4.37 -12.43
C LEU A 46 -6.45 4.11 -12.19
N ASP A 47 -7.07 3.17 -12.91
CA ASP A 47 -8.38 2.64 -12.56
C ASP A 47 -8.24 1.83 -11.26
N PRO A 48 -8.76 2.32 -10.13
CA PRO A 48 -8.43 1.74 -8.83
C PRO A 48 -9.07 0.35 -8.62
N GLN A 49 -9.97 -0.06 -9.53
CA GLN A 49 -10.65 -1.35 -9.49
C GLN A 49 -10.22 -2.31 -10.61
N LEU A 50 -9.30 -1.92 -11.50
CA LEU A 50 -8.86 -2.81 -12.59
C LEU A 50 -8.06 -4.01 -12.08
N ASN A 51 -6.98 -3.78 -11.35
CA ASN A 51 -6.13 -4.85 -10.82
C ASN A 51 -5.82 -4.63 -9.34
N ASN A 52 -5.94 -5.69 -8.54
CA ASN A 52 -5.61 -5.71 -7.12
C ASN A 52 -4.09 -5.92 -6.91
N TYR A 53 -3.27 -5.12 -7.57
CA TYR A 53 -1.83 -5.11 -7.35
C TYR A 53 -1.47 -4.08 -6.28
N ALA A 54 -0.50 -4.41 -5.42
CA ALA A 54 -0.03 -3.49 -4.37
C ALA A 54 0.48 -2.16 -4.94
N GLY A 55 1.15 -2.22 -6.11
CA GLY A 55 1.57 -1.09 -6.92
C GLY A 55 0.45 -0.07 -7.15
N ASP A 56 -0.55 -0.51 -7.90
CA ASP A 56 -1.73 0.25 -8.29
C ASP A 56 -2.48 0.80 -7.07
N ARG A 57 -2.68 -0.03 -6.04
CA ARG A 57 -3.40 0.39 -4.82
C ARG A 57 -2.69 1.49 -4.03
N SER A 58 -1.36 1.43 -3.94
CA SER A 58 -0.59 2.46 -3.22
C SER A 58 -0.61 3.81 -3.90
N VAL A 59 -0.76 3.83 -5.22
CA VAL A 59 -0.98 5.07 -5.97
C VAL A 59 -2.45 5.52 -5.83
N ALA A 60 -3.40 4.59 -5.96
CA ALA A 60 -4.83 4.88 -5.88
C ALA A 60 -5.27 5.51 -4.54
N LEU A 61 -4.66 5.14 -3.40
CA LEU A 61 -5.02 5.69 -2.07
C LEU A 61 -4.86 7.21 -1.95
N HIS A 62 -4.14 7.85 -2.88
CA HIS A 62 -3.99 9.30 -2.92
C HIS A 62 -5.27 9.96 -3.42
N ALA A 63 -5.93 9.35 -4.40
CA ALA A 63 -7.14 9.89 -5.02
C ALA A 63 -8.43 9.26 -4.50
N PHE A 64 -8.41 7.97 -4.15
CA PHE A 64 -9.62 7.21 -3.81
C PHE A 64 -9.57 6.68 -2.39
N GLU A 65 -10.76 6.49 -1.81
CA GLU A 65 -10.94 5.96 -0.46
C GLU A 65 -11.81 4.71 -0.50
N SER A 66 -11.76 3.90 0.56
CA SER A 66 -12.55 2.69 0.76
C SER A 66 -13.69 2.95 1.76
N LEU A 67 -14.64 2.01 1.84
CA LEU A 67 -15.80 2.12 2.74
C LEU A 67 -15.39 2.24 4.22
N VAL A 68 -14.40 1.46 4.64
CA VAL A 68 -13.73 1.53 5.94
C VAL A 68 -12.24 1.64 5.72
N SER A 69 -11.46 1.99 6.74
CA SER A 69 -10.00 2.06 6.66
C SER A 69 -9.35 1.05 7.60
N ARG A 70 -8.54 0.14 7.09
CA ARG A 70 -7.72 -0.74 7.93
C ARG A 70 -6.34 -0.14 8.17
N ARG A 71 -5.98 0.03 9.45
CA ARG A 71 -4.65 0.50 9.89
C ARG A 71 -4.25 -0.24 11.16
N ASP A 72 -3.01 -0.70 11.23
CA ASP A 72 -2.43 -1.38 12.40
C ASP A 72 -3.34 -2.49 12.96
N ASP A 73 -3.80 -3.37 12.06
CA ASP A 73 -4.74 -4.48 12.31
C ASP A 73 -6.13 -4.09 12.84
N LYS A 74 -6.43 -2.79 12.94
CA LYS A 74 -7.74 -2.26 13.34
C LYS A 74 -8.55 -1.81 12.14
N THR A 75 -9.86 -2.02 12.21
CA THR A 75 -10.79 -1.38 11.29
C THR A 75 -11.24 -0.05 11.89
N LEU A 76 -11.01 1.03 11.16
CA LEU A 76 -11.38 2.40 11.50
C LEU A 76 -12.48 2.89 10.55
N PRO A 77 -13.26 3.92 10.96
CA PRO A 77 -14.13 4.64 10.05
C PRO A 77 -13.41 5.12 8.79
N GLY A 78 -14.12 5.05 7.66
CA GLY A 78 -13.69 5.57 6.36
C GLY A 78 -14.82 6.44 5.79
N LEU A 79 -15.25 6.14 4.56
CA LEU A 79 -16.47 6.73 3.99
C LEU A 79 -17.74 6.32 4.77
N ALA A 80 -17.69 5.19 5.50
CA ALA A 80 -18.63 4.85 6.55
C ALA A 80 -18.13 5.33 7.92
N LYS A 81 -18.97 6.08 8.65
CA LYS A 81 -18.70 6.53 10.02
C LYS A 81 -18.91 5.44 11.07
N SER A 82 -19.78 4.48 10.78
CA SER A 82 -20.06 3.33 11.65
C SER A 82 -20.72 2.18 10.88
N TRP A 83 -20.72 0.99 11.44
CA TRP A 83 -21.41 -0.17 10.89
C TRP A 83 -21.92 -1.10 11.99
N LYS A 84 -22.92 -1.91 11.67
CA LYS A 84 -23.44 -2.96 12.55
C LYS A 84 -23.84 -4.19 11.75
N VAL A 85 -23.71 -5.35 12.38
CA VAL A 85 -24.26 -6.61 11.90
C VAL A 85 -25.71 -6.69 12.40
N THR A 86 -26.69 -6.70 11.49
CA THR A 86 -28.12 -6.70 11.86
C THR A 86 -28.70 -8.11 11.99
N ASP A 87 -28.08 -9.06 11.28
CA ASP A 87 -28.30 -10.51 11.39
C ASP A 87 -27.03 -11.25 10.92
N ASP A 88 -27.03 -12.58 10.93
CA ASP A 88 -25.90 -13.44 10.56
C ASP A 88 -25.24 -13.12 9.21
N THR A 89 -25.94 -12.45 8.31
CA THR A 89 -25.54 -12.21 6.91
C THR A 89 -25.70 -10.76 6.44
N THR A 90 -26.26 -9.87 7.25
CA THR A 90 -26.59 -8.51 6.84
C THR A 90 -25.81 -7.48 7.65
N TRP A 91 -25.16 -6.57 6.94
CA TRP A 91 -24.40 -5.46 7.49
C TRP A 91 -25.03 -4.13 7.06
N GLU A 92 -25.25 -3.24 8.01
CA GLU A 92 -25.70 -1.86 7.77
C GLU A 92 -24.53 -0.91 8.07
N PHE A 93 -24.17 -0.07 7.09
CA PHE A 93 -23.14 0.95 7.20
C PHE A 93 -23.78 2.34 7.13
N ALA A 94 -23.49 3.17 8.12
CA ALA A 94 -23.84 4.58 8.10
C ALA A 94 -22.73 5.37 7.42
N LEU A 95 -23.06 6.07 6.35
CA LEU A 95 -22.13 6.85 5.55
C LEU A 95 -21.93 8.24 6.13
N ARG A 96 -20.85 8.87 5.69
CA ARG A 96 -20.59 10.28 5.94
C ARG A 96 -21.48 11.16 5.06
N GLU A 97 -21.89 12.30 5.60
CA GLU A 97 -22.74 13.30 4.93
C GLU A 97 -21.92 14.52 4.45
N ASP A 98 -20.70 14.68 4.98
CA ASP A 98 -19.78 15.77 4.72
C ASP A 98 -18.80 15.51 3.56
N VAL A 99 -18.91 14.35 2.91
CA VAL A 99 -17.98 13.94 1.85
C VAL A 99 -18.47 14.42 0.49
N LYS A 100 -17.54 15.04 -0.26
CA LYS A 100 -17.73 15.42 -1.65
C LYS A 100 -16.66 14.76 -2.51
N TRP A 101 -17.06 14.39 -3.71
CA TRP A 101 -16.16 14.12 -4.81
C TRP A 101 -15.30 15.35 -5.10
N GLN A 102 -14.14 15.14 -5.70
CA GLN A 102 -13.21 16.21 -6.02
C GLN A 102 -13.82 17.27 -6.95
N ASP A 103 -14.83 16.94 -7.76
CA ASP A 103 -15.56 17.92 -8.59
C ASP A 103 -16.66 18.70 -7.83
N GLY A 104 -16.85 18.43 -6.54
CA GLY A 104 -17.83 19.09 -5.67
C GLY A 104 -19.16 18.35 -5.51
N THR A 105 -19.42 17.31 -6.30
CA THR A 105 -20.64 16.49 -6.19
C THR A 105 -20.67 15.76 -4.83
N PRO A 106 -21.79 15.74 -4.09
CA PRO A 106 -21.89 14.97 -2.86
C PRO A 106 -21.70 13.46 -3.08
N LEU A 107 -21.04 12.79 -2.13
CA LEU A 107 -21.00 11.32 -2.10
C LEU A 107 -22.36 10.78 -1.62
N THR A 108 -22.87 9.74 -2.28
CA THR A 108 -24.11 9.05 -1.86
C THR A 108 -23.93 7.54 -1.83
N ALA A 109 -24.86 6.83 -1.17
CA ALA A 109 -24.89 5.37 -1.13
C ALA A 109 -24.88 4.70 -2.53
N ASP A 110 -25.44 5.37 -3.53
CA ASP A 110 -25.47 4.91 -4.92
C ASP A 110 -24.07 4.80 -5.54
N ASP A 111 -23.12 5.64 -5.14
CA ASP A 111 -21.72 5.54 -5.57
C ASP A 111 -21.07 4.26 -5.04
N LEU A 112 -21.40 3.86 -3.81
CA LEU A 112 -20.88 2.64 -3.21
C LEU A 112 -21.49 1.41 -3.88
N VAL A 113 -22.81 1.41 -4.11
CA VAL A 113 -23.49 0.32 -4.84
C VAL A 113 -22.82 0.12 -6.19
N PHE A 114 -22.67 1.19 -6.98
CA PHE A 114 -22.00 1.15 -8.27
C PHE A 114 -20.56 0.62 -8.16
N SER A 115 -19.79 1.12 -7.20
CA SER A 115 -18.39 0.74 -7.00
C SER A 115 -18.22 -0.75 -6.69
N PHE A 116 -19.04 -1.29 -5.79
CA PHE A 116 -18.97 -2.70 -5.40
C PHE A 116 -19.45 -3.65 -6.49
N GLU A 117 -20.44 -3.24 -7.29
CA GLU A 117 -20.88 -4.00 -8.46
C GLU A 117 -19.80 -4.01 -9.55
N ARG A 118 -19.22 -2.86 -9.86
CA ARG A 118 -18.17 -2.70 -10.87
C ARG A 118 -16.91 -3.50 -10.53
N ALA A 119 -16.46 -3.48 -9.28
CA ALA A 119 -15.20 -4.12 -8.84
C ALA A 119 -15.13 -5.63 -9.13
N ARG A 120 -16.26 -6.31 -9.29
CA ARG A 120 -16.33 -7.75 -9.57
C ARG A 120 -15.76 -8.13 -10.94
N SER A 121 -15.90 -7.25 -11.93
CA SER A 121 -15.75 -7.65 -13.34
C SER A 121 -15.34 -6.48 -14.24
N VAL A 122 -14.37 -5.67 -13.80
CA VAL A 122 -13.77 -4.64 -14.67
C VAL A 122 -13.15 -5.32 -15.89
N PRO A 123 -13.55 -4.96 -17.13
CA PRO A 123 -13.02 -5.57 -18.34
C PRO A 123 -11.50 -5.44 -18.44
N GLY A 124 -10.83 -6.53 -18.84
CA GLY A 124 -9.37 -6.57 -18.96
C GLY A 124 -8.62 -6.82 -17.64
N SER A 125 -9.32 -6.99 -16.52
CA SER A 125 -8.70 -7.35 -15.25
C SER A 125 -8.07 -8.74 -15.31
N VAL A 126 -6.83 -8.85 -14.82
CA VAL A 126 -6.12 -10.13 -14.62
C VAL A 126 -5.94 -10.46 -13.13
N ALA A 127 -6.29 -9.50 -12.25
CA ALA A 127 -6.25 -9.63 -10.80
C ALA A 127 -7.48 -8.95 -10.19
N SER A 128 -8.68 -9.45 -10.49
CA SER A 128 -9.93 -8.79 -10.13
C SER A 128 -10.27 -8.86 -8.64
N TYR A 129 -11.19 -8.00 -8.20
CA TYR A 129 -11.73 -8.00 -6.83
C TYR A 129 -12.88 -9.01 -6.63
N ALA A 130 -13.13 -9.91 -7.59
CA ALA A 130 -14.15 -10.95 -7.48
C ALA A 130 -13.96 -11.85 -6.25
N GLY A 131 -12.70 -12.09 -5.85
CA GLY A 131 -12.36 -12.85 -4.64
C GLY A 131 -12.87 -12.19 -3.36
N ALA A 132 -12.67 -10.87 -3.21
CA ALA A 132 -13.17 -10.10 -2.06
C ALA A 132 -14.71 -10.05 -2.05
N MET A 133 -15.34 -10.00 -3.23
CA MET A 133 -16.79 -9.94 -3.36
C MET A 133 -17.48 -11.32 -3.37
N ARG A 134 -16.73 -12.43 -3.21
CA ARG A 134 -17.23 -13.79 -3.45
C ARG A 134 -18.44 -14.17 -2.58
N THR A 135 -18.51 -13.66 -1.35
CA THR A 135 -19.62 -13.97 -0.43
C THR A 135 -20.74 -12.96 -0.53
N VAL A 136 -20.52 -11.79 -1.13
CA VAL A 136 -21.50 -10.71 -1.17
C VAL A 136 -22.62 -11.11 -2.14
N GLU A 137 -23.84 -11.22 -1.62
CA GLU A 137 -25.06 -11.50 -2.37
C GLU A 137 -25.59 -10.22 -3.02
N SER A 138 -25.68 -9.13 -2.26
CA SER A 138 -26.17 -7.85 -2.75
C SER A 138 -25.60 -6.67 -1.97
N VAL A 139 -25.55 -5.51 -2.62
CA VAL A 139 -25.23 -4.21 -2.04
C VAL A 139 -26.37 -3.27 -2.42
N LYS A 140 -26.98 -2.59 -1.45
CA LYS A 140 -28.15 -1.73 -1.68
C LYS A 140 -28.05 -0.43 -0.90
N ALA A 141 -28.44 0.67 -1.51
CA ALA A 141 -28.75 1.89 -0.79
C ALA A 141 -30.12 1.73 -0.11
N LYS A 142 -30.18 1.89 1.21
CA LYS A 142 -31.44 2.01 1.94
C LYS A 142 -31.98 3.44 1.86
N ASP A 143 -31.06 4.39 1.89
CA ASP A 143 -31.23 5.82 1.67
C ASP A 143 -29.88 6.42 1.23
N GLU A 144 -29.80 7.74 1.03
CA GLU A 144 -28.59 8.43 0.55
C GLU A 144 -27.35 8.20 1.41
N HIS A 145 -27.51 7.92 2.71
CA HIS A 145 -26.41 7.80 3.66
C HIS A 145 -26.40 6.46 4.42
N THR A 146 -27.11 5.46 3.93
CA THR A 146 -27.16 4.13 4.54
C THR A 146 -26.99 3.03 3.49
N LEU A 147 -25.91 2.26 3.63
CA LEU A 147 -25.60 1.14 2.75
C LEU A 147 -25.87 -0.19 3.45
N ILE A 148 -26.56 -1.10 2.76
CA ILE A 148 -26.80 -2.47 3.21
C ILE A 148 -25.97 -3.42 2.35
N ILE A 149 -25.13 -4.23 2.99
CA ILE A 149 -24.41 -5.31 2.34
C ILE A 149 -24.92 -6.63 2.91
N LYS A 150 -25.43 -7.49 2.02
CA LYS A 150 -25.89 -8.83 2.37
C LYS A 150 -24.93 -9.88 1.81
N THR A 151 -24.56 -10.87 2.61
CA THR A 151 -23.72 -12.00 2.22
C THR A 151 -24.54 -13.30 2.10
N ARG A 152 -24.05 -14.26 1.33
CA ARG A 152 -24.71 -15.57 1.14
C ARG A 152 -24.57 -16.49 2.37
N LEU A 153 -23.57 -16.22 3.19
CA LEU A 153 -23.16 -16.95 4.39
C LEU A 153 -22.54 -15.94 5.36
N PRO A 154 -22.49 -16.22 6.67
CA PRO A 154 -21.75 -15.38 7.61
C PRO A 154 -20.31 -15.14 7.13
N ASN A 155 -19.89 -13.87 7.03
CA ASN A 155 -18.54 -13.50 6.60
C ASN A 155 -17.88 -12.58 7.64
N ALA A 156 -17.05 -13.17 8.51
CA ALA A 156 -16.25 -12.42 9.48
C ALA A 156 -15.16 -11.53 8.83
N ASN A 157 -14.80 -11.81 7.57
CA ASN A 157 -13.80 -11.06 6.81
C ASN A 157 -14.38 -9.93 5.95
N LEU A 158 -15.69 -9.64 6.06
CA LEU A 158 -16.31 -8.63 5.20
C LEU A 158 -15.63 -7.25 5.30
N LEU A 159 -15.20 -6.83 6.50
CA LEU A 159 -14.53 -5.54 6.69
C LEU A 159 -13.18 -5.46 5.94
N PRO A 160 -12.25 -6.42 6.08
CA PRO A 160 -11.09 -6.53 5.19
C PRO A 160 -11.44 -6.58 3.70
N ASP A 161 -12.48 -7.32 3.33
CA ASP A 161 -12.87 -7.47 1.93
C ASP A 161 -13.30 -6.12 1.31
N VAL A 162 -14.14 -5.35 2.01
CA VAL A 162 -14.61 -4.04 1.51
C VAL A 162 -13.60 -2.91 1.66
N ASP A 163 -12.66 -3.00 2.61
CA ASP A 163 -11.49 -2.10 2.68
C ASP A 163 -10.58 -2.23 1.45
N SER A 164 -10.52 -3.44 0.87
CA SER A 164 -9.67 -3.67 -0.30
C SER A 164 -10.14 -2.94 -1.57
N ILE A 165 -11.42 -2.53 -1.61
CA ILE A 165 -12.08 -1.97 -2.78
C ILE A 165 -12.21 -0.46 -2.61
N TYR A 166 -11.55 0.28 -3.50
CA TYR A 166 -11.71 1.72 -3.60
C TYR A 166 -13.05 2.09 -4.25
N ILE A 167 -13.63 3.18 -3.77
CA ILE A 167 -14.89 3.73 -4.26
C ILE A 167 -14.60 4.72 -5.38
N VAL A 168 -15.33 4.58 -6.48
CA VAL A 168 -15.29 5.45 -7.66
C VAL A 168 -16.61 6.19 -7.81
N SER A 169 -16.55 7.40 -8.36
CA SER A 169 -17.76 8.20 -8.60
C SER A 169 -18.64 7.54 -9.66
N ARG A 170 -19.93 7.37 -9.39
CA ARG A 170 -20.85 6.77 -10.37
C ARG A 170 -21.00 7.65 -11.60
N HIS A 171 -21.12 8.97 -11.42
CA HIS A 171 -21.38 9.91 -12.52
C HIS A 171 -20.23 9.99 -13.53
N ALA A 172 -18.97 9.88 -13.09
CA ALA A 172 -17.83 9.82 -14.00
C ALA A 172 -17.49 8.38 -14.43
N GLY A 173 -17.74 7.40 -13.56
CA GLY A 173 -17.29 6.02 -13.73
C GLY A 173 -18.21 5.12 -14.55
N ALA A 174 -19.52 5.40 -14.60
CA ALA A 174 -20.50 4.49 -15.21
C ALA A 174 -20.29 4.26 -16.72
N ALA A 175 -19.80 5.26 -17.43
CA ALA A 175 -19.49 5.18 -18.85
C ALA A 175 -17.97 5.16 -19.14
N ALA A 176 -17.14 5.03 -18.09
CA ALA A 176 -15.69 5.10 -18.22
C ALA A 176 -15.05 3.72 -18.41
N SER A 177 -14.12 3.65 -19.35
CA SER A 177 -13.16 2.56 -19.46
C SER A 177 -11.95 2.81 -18.55
N SER A 178 -11.10 1.81 -18.35
CA SER A 178 -9.83 2.01 -17.62
C SER A 178 -8.89 3.01 -18.34
N ALA A 179 -9.07 3.22 -19.65
CA ALA A 179 -8.34 4.27 -20.38
C ALA A 179 -8.81 5.69 -19.98
N ASP A 180 -10.09 5.88 -19.67
CA ASP A 180 -10.60 7.15 -19.14
C ASP A 180 -10.04 7.45 -17.73
N TYR A 181 -9.80 6.43 -16.91
CA TYR A 181 -9.08 6.60 -15.64
C TYR A 181 -7.59 6.92 -15.85
N ASN A 182 -6.91 6.20 -16.74
CA ASN A 182 -5.48 6.43 -17.03
C ASN A 182 -5.22 7.82 -17.63
N SER A 183 -6.18 8.37 -18.39
CA SER A 183 -6.10 9.74 -18.92
C SER A 183 -6.49 10.82 -17.90
N GLY A 184 -6.99 10.42 -16.73
CA GLY A 184 -7.47 11.34 -15.69
C GLY A 184 -8.93 11.78 -15.82
N LYS A 185 -9.57 11.54 -16.96
CA LYS A 185 -10.95 11.98 -17.24
C LYS A 185 -11.98 11.42 -16.25
N ALA A 186 -11.81 10.16 -15.84
CA ALA A 186 -12.68 9.51 -14.85
C ALA A 186 -12.08 9.50 -13.43
N LEU A 187 -10.92 10.12 -13.23
CA LEU A 187 -10.17 10.06 -11.97
C LEU A 187 -10.68 11.13 -10.98
N ILE A 188 -11.96 11.02 -10.64
CA ILE A 188 -12.67 11.87 -9.69
C ILE A 188 -12.85 11.05 -8.42
N GLY A 189 -12.01 11.35 -7.43
CA GLY A 189 -11.98 10.64 -6.15
C GLY A 189 -12.54 11.45 -4.99
N THR A 190 -12.58 10.88 -3.79
CA THR A 190 -12.86 11.60 -2.53
C THR A 190 -11.60 11.88 -1.71
N GLY A 191 -10.46 11.32 -2.14
CA GLY A 191 -9.23 11.23 -1.37
C GLY A 191 -8.46 12.55 -1.20
N PRO A 192 -7.37 12.49 -0.43
CA PRO A 192 -6.57 13.64 -0.01
C PRO A 192 -5.84 14.37 -1.16
N TYR A 193 -5.70 13.75 -2.32
CA TYR A 193 -4.95 14.28 -3.45
C TYR A 193 -5.71 14.12 -4.77
N ARG A 194 -5.62 15.14 -5.63
CA ARG A 194 -6.23 15.23 -6.95
C ARG A 194 -5.22 14.86 -8.02
N PHE A 195 -5.68 14.15 -9.05
CA PHE A 195 -4.85 13.81 -10.19
C PHE A 195 -4.35 15.06 -10.93
N VAL A 196 -3.08 15.03 -11.35
CA VAL A 196 -2.48 16.05 -12.23
C VAL A 196 -2.03 15.43 -13.55
N SER A 197 -1.23 14.36 -13.50
CA SER A 197 -0.72 13.71 -14.72
C SER A 197 -0.26 12.28 -14.46
N PHE A 198 -0.31 11.44 -15.49
CA PHE A 198 0.25 10.09 -15.48
C PHE A 198 1.00 9.82 -16.78
N VAL A 199 2.24 9.37 -16.62
CA VAL A 199 3.09 8.90 -17.71
C VAL A 199 3.39 7.43 -17.42
N PRO A 200 2.75 6.49 -18.16
CA PRO A 200 2.93 5.05 -17.93
C PRO A 200 4.41 4.65 -17.91
N GLY A 201 4.81 3.93 -16.86
CA GLY A 201 6.19 3.46 -16.68
C GLY A 201 7.19 4.52 -16.18
N ASP A 202 6.80 5.79 -16.04
CA ASP A 202 7.64 6.87 -15.52
C ASP A 202 7.11 7.45 -14.20
N ARG A 203 5.92 8.07 -14.20
CA ARG A 203 5.44 8.80 -13.02
C ARG A 203 3.94 9.05 -12.95
N THR A 204 3.45 9.28 -11.73
CA THR A 204 2.16 9.92 -11.45
C THR A 204 2.34 11.14 -10.57
N ILE A 205 1.69 12.24 -10.93
CA ILE A 205 1.70 13.48 -10.15
C ILE A 205 0.30 13.73 -9.61
N PHE A 206 0.23 14.11 -8.34
CA PHE A 206 -0.97 14.59 -7.68
C PHE A 206 -0.76 15.96 -7.05
N ALA A 207 -1.83 16.74 -6.95
CA ALA A 207 -1.91 17.99 -6.19
C ALA A 207 -2.80 17.77 -4.96
N ARG A 208 -2.58 18.52 -3.88
CA ARG A 208 -3.41 18.42 -2.67
C ARG A 208 -4.87 18.71 -2.97
N ASN A 209 -5.78 17.93 -2.38
CA ASN A 209 -7.19 18.26 -2.31
C ASN A 209 -7.44 19.19 -1.12
N ASP A 210 -7.43 20.51 -1.33
CA ASP A 210 -7.67 21.48 -0.25
C ASP A 210 -9.10 21.39 0.34
N SER A 211 -10.04 20.78 -0.39
CA SER A 211 -11.41 20.51 0.06
C SER A 211 -11.60 19.10 0.62
N TYR A 212 -10.51 18.38 0.94
CA TYR A 212 -10.60 17.04 1.53
C TYR A 212 -11.34 17.12 2.87
N TRP A 213 -12.30 16.21 3.07
CA TRP A 213 -13.15 16.16 4.26
C TRP A 213 -12.38 15.75 5.53
N GLY A 214 -11.27 15.01 5.36
CA GLY A 214 -10.42 14.56 6.45
C GLY A 214 -9.32 15.56 6.83
N ALA A 215 -8.27 15.06 7.46
CA ALA A 215 -7.12 15.88 7.82
C ALA A 215 -6.43 16.43 6.57
N LYS A 216 -6.23 17.75 6.51
CA LYS A 216 -5.55 18.41 5.39
C LYS A 216 -4.15 17.81 5.19
N PRO A 217 -3.82 17.29 4.01
CA PRO A 217 -2.50 16.73 3.75
C PRO A 217 -1.43 17.81 3.81
N THR A 218 -0.25 17.45 4.31
CA THR A 218 0.84 18.40 4.49
C THR A 218 1.39 18.91 3.16
N TRP A 219 1.53 18.03 2.17
CA TRP A 219 2.20 18.34 0.90
C TRP A 219 1.23 18.88 -0.14
N ASP A 220 1.67 19.91 -0.87
CA ASP A 220 0.93 20.57 -1.94
C ASP A 220 0.93 19.70 -3.20
N LYS A 221 2.00 18.93 -3.40
CA LYS A 221 2.17 18.04 -4.53
C LYS A 221 2.86 16.76 -4.10
N VAL A 222 2.44 15.64 -4.69
CA VAL A 222 3.09 14.35 -4.55
C VAL A 222 3.47 13.83 -5.94
N ASP A 223 4.75 13.51 -6.11
CA ASP A 223 5.34 13.02 -7.36
C ASP A 223 5.86 11.59 -7.15
N PHE A 224 5.12 10.60 -7.64
CA PHE A 224 5.54 9.21 -7.69
C PHE A 224 6.42 8.99 -8.92
N ARG A 225 7.73 8.79 -8.71
CA ARG A 225 8.70 8.35 -9.73
C ARG A 225 8.83 6.83 -9.70
N PHE A 226 8.44 6.14 -10.76
CA PHE A 226 8.56 4.69 -10.86
C PHE A 226 10.00 4.31 -11.20
N ILE A 227 10.70 3.74 -10.23
CA ILE A 227 12.10 3.35 -10.37
C ILE A 227 12.19 1.91 -9.87
N ALA A 228 12.05 0.92 -10.75
CA ALA A 228 11.96 -0.49 -10.33
C ALA A 228 13.27 -1.03 -9.72
N ASN A 229 14.43 -0.60 -10.24
CA ASN A 229 15.73 -1.04 -9.75
C ASN A 229 16.06 -0.39 -8.40
N ALA A 230 16.31 -1.20 -7.37
CA ALA A 230 16.55 -0.72 -6.01
C ALA A 230 17.82 0.13 -5.88
N ALA A 231 18.92 -0.24 -6.55
CA ALA A 231 20.16 0.54 -6.51
C ALA A 231 19.98 1.94 -7.13
N ASN A 232 19.21 2.03 -8.22
CA ASN A 232 18.88 3.30 -8.85
C ASN A 232 17.99 4.17 -7.94
N ARG A 233 17.03 3.58 -7.20
CA ARG A 233 16.25 4.31 -6.18
C ARG A 233 17.16 4.87 -5.10
N THR A 234 18.06 4.06 -4.55
CA THR A 234 19.03 4.52 -3.55
C THR A 234 19.89 5.66 -4.08
N ALA A 235 20.38 5.55 -5.33
CA ALA A 235 21.17 6.62 -5.96
C ALA A 235 20.36 7.92 -6.11
N ALA A 236 19.10 7.83 -6.55
CA ALA A 236 18.21 8.99 -6.67
C ALA A 236 17.95 9.68 -5.32
N LEU A 237 17.78 8.91 -4.23
CA LEU A 237 17.65 9.46 -2.88
C LEU A 237 18.91 10.23 -2.47
N LEU A 238 20.08 9.61 -2.65
CA LEU A 238 21.37 10.21 -2.26
C LEU A 238 21.73 11.44 -3.11
N ALA A 239 21.26 11.50 -4.36
CA ALA A 239 21.41 12.66 -5.24
C ALA A 239 20.42 13.80 -4.93
N GLY A 240 19.39 13.55 -4.10
CA GLY A 240 18.33 14.51 -3.82
C GLY A 240 17.28 14.62 -4.94
N ASP A 241 17.22 13.66 -5.85
CA ASP A 241 16.22 13.56 -6.92
C ASP A 241 14.84 13.14 -6.39
N VAL A 242 14.82 12.40 -5.28
CA VAL A 242 13.62 12.02 -4.53
C VAL A 242 13.86 12.23 -3.04
N ASP A 243 12.78 12.43 -2.30
CA ASP A 243 12.81 12.72 -0.87
C ASP A 243 12.62 11.44 -0.03
N VAL A 244 11.91 10.44 -0.57
CA VAL A 244 11.65 9.14 0.06
C VAL A 244 11.75 8.04 -0.99
N ILE A 245 12.22 6.85 -0.58
CA ILE A 245 12.13 5.63 -1.39
C ILE A 245 11.50 4.49 -0.61
N ASP A 246 10.79 3.61 -1.31
CA ASP A 246 10.30 2.34 -0.75
C ASP A 246 11.22 1.17 -1.13
N LYS A 247 11.01 0.03 -0.44
CA LYS A 247 11.68 -1.27 -0.69
C LYS A 247 13.20 -1.11 -0.89
N VAL A 248 13.84 -0.51 0.10
CA VAL A 248 15.31 -0.36 0.15
C VAL A 248 15.96 -1.74 -0.01
N SER A 249 16.99 -1.83 -0.85
CA SER A 249 17.76 -3.08 -1.00
C SER A 249 18.38 -3.45 0.36
N PRO A 250 18.33 -4.72 0.81
CA PRO A 250 19.01 -5.14 2.03
C PRO A 250 20.48 -4.70 2.08
N THR A 251 21.17 -4.78 0.94
CA THR A 251 22.58 -4.38 0.78
C THR A 251 22.85 -2.89 1.00
N ASP A 252 21.83 -2.03 0.87
CA ASP A 252 21.95 -0.59 1.02
C ASP A 252 21.58 -0.10 2.43
N VAL A 253 20.88 -0.92 3.23
CA VAL A 253 20.30 -0.50 4.52
C VAL A 253 21.37 0.05 5.46
N GLU A 254 22.46 -0.68 5.67
CA GLU A 254 23.51 -0.28 6.61
C GLU A 254 24.26 0.97 6.14
N ARG A 255 24.45 1.12 4.83
CA ARG A 255 25.02 2.34 4.24
C ARG A 255 24.11 3.53 4.49
N LEU A 256 22.81 3.40 4.21
CA LEU A 256 21.85 4.48 4.37
C LEU A 256 21.66 4.90 5.83
N ARG A 257 21.72 3.97 6.78
CA ARG A 257 21.71 4.29 8.22
C ARG A 257 22.88 5.16 8.67
N LYS A 258 24.02 5.08 7.97
CA LYS A 258 25.21 5.88 8.25
C LYS A 258 25.25 7.20 7.47
N THR A 259 24.29 7.44 6.57
CA THR A 259 24.20 8.67 5.81
C THR A 259 23.50 9.74 6.65
N PRO A 260 24.16 10.86 7.01
CA PRO A 260 23.62 11.84 7.97
C PRO A 260 22.29 12.50 7.56
N SER A 261 21.98 12.55 6.26
CA SER A 261 20.75 13.16 5.72
C SER A 261 19.61 12.17 5.49
N VAL A 262 19.79 10.89 5.82
CA VAL A 262 18.81 9.84 5.56
C VAL A 262 18.42 9.14 6.84
N ASN A 263 17.11 8.98 7.03
CA ASN A 263 16.56 8.12 8.07
C ASN A 263 16.02 6.85 7.42
N VAL A 264 16.34 5.69 8.02
CA VAL A 264 15.85 4.39 7.54
C VAL A 264 14.82 3.86 8.51
N PHE A 265 13.59 3.68 8.03
CA PHE A 265 12.48 3.13 8.78
C PHE A 265 12.26 1.67 8.37
N ALA A 266 12.34 0.77 9.34
CA ALA A 266 12.06 -0.65 9.14
C ALA A 266 10.80 -1.04 9.92
N TYR A 267 9.96 -1.86 9.30
CA TYR A 267 8.76 -2.42 9.92
C TYR A 267 8.57 -3.85 9.45
N GLN A 268 7.85 -4.64 10.25
CA GLN A 268 7.53 -6.02 9.91
C GLN A 268 6.49 -6.05 8.78
N GLY A 269 6.88 -6.52 7.61
CA GLY A 269 5.97 -6.68 6.47
C GLY A 269 5.17 -7.99 6.54
N LEU A 270 4.03 -8.02 5.84
CA LEU A 270 3.20 -9.22 5.67
C LEU A 270 3.58 -10.06 4.44
N ARG A 271 4.70 -9.73 3.78
CA ARG A 271 5.13 -10.42 2.57
C ARG A 271 5.87 -11.71 2.94
N ALA A 272 5.31 -12.86 2.56
CA ALA A 272 6.01 -14.13 2.58
C ALA A 272 6.69 -14.40 1.23
N LEU A 273 7.98 -14.74 1.24
CA LEU A 273 8.68 -15.26 0.06
C LEU A 273 8.49 -16.77 0.01
N ILE A 274 7.79 -17.25 -1.02
CA ILE A 274 7.43 -18.66 -1.15
C ILE A 274 7.94 -19.25 -2.46
N ILE A 275 8.26 -20.54 -2.43
CA ILE A 275 8.43 -21.36 -3.65
C ILE A 275 7.14 -22.17 -3.80
N GLN A 276 6.37 -21.85 -4.83
CA GLN A 276 5.12 -22.56 -5.11
C GLN A 276 5.37 -23.69 -6.10
N PRO A 277 5.16 -24.97 -5.72
CA PRO A 277 5.27 -26.06 -6.65
C PRO A 277 4.15 -26.01 -7.69
N SER A 278 4.45 -26.44 -8.91
CA SER A 278 3.42 -26.71 -9.91
C SER A 278 2.62 -27.95 -9.49
N PHE A 279 1.29 -27.80 -9.42
CA PHE A 279 0.35 -28.91 -9.16
C PHE A 279 -0.34 -29.40 -10.44
N ARG A 280 0.23 -29.09 -11.61
CA ARG A 280 -0.28 -29.59 -12.89
C ARG A 280 -0.09 -31.11 -12.97
N ALA A 281 -1.12 -31.81 -13.44
CA ALA A 281 -1.07 -33.25 -13.72
C ALA A 281 -0.23 -33.57 -14.98
N GLY A 282 0.34 -34.78 -15.04
CA GLY A 282 1.21 -35.22 -16.12
C GLY A 282 2.61 -34.61 -16.06
N SER A 283 3.37 -34.73 -17.15
CA SER A 283 4.77 -34.28 -17.20
C SER A 283 4.94 -32.78 -16.93
N ASN A 284 6.00 -32.42 -16.21
CA ASN A 284 6.41 -31.04 -15.97
C ASN A 284 7.64 -30.72 -16.85
N GLU A 285 7.50 -29.74 -17.75
CA GLU A 285 8.53 -29.39 -18.74
C GLU A 285 9.87 -28.94 -18.15
N PHE A 286 9.85 -28.44 -16.92
CA PHE A 286 11.02 -27.94 -16.19
C PHE A 286 11.71 -29.01 -15.33
N ILE A 287 11.16 -30.23 -15.23
CA ILE A 287 11.72 -31.29 -14.39
C ILE A 287 12.02 -32.53 -15.25
N ARG A 288 13.29 -32.91 -15.28
CA ARG A 288 13.83 -33.99 -16.12
C ARG A 288 14.60 -34.99 -15.27
N ASP A 289 14.75 -36.20 -15.77
CA ASP A 289 15.66 -37.18 -15.20
C ASP A 289 17.14 -36.82 -15.47
N ASN A 290 18.07 -37.63 -14.95
CA ASN A 290 19.51 -37.42 -15.11
C ASN A 290 19.98 -37.52 -16.58
N ALA A 291 19.18 -38.11 -17.47
CA ALA A 291 19.44 -38.18 -18.91
C ALA A 291 18.78 -37.01 -19.69
N GLY A 292 18.17 -36.05 -18.98
CA GLY A 292 17.47 -34.91 -19.58
C GLY A 292 16.11 -35.27 -20.19
N LYS A 293 15.56 -36.45 -19.92
CA LYS A 293 14.24 -36.85 -20.42
C LYS A 293 13.14 -36.35 -19.48
N PRO A 294 11.98 -35.93 -20.01
CA PRO A 294 10.83 -35.57 -19.17
C PRO A 294 10.37 -36.76 -18.32
N LEU A 295 10.01 -36.50 -17.07
CA LEU A 295 9.35 -37.50 -16.23
C LEU A 295 7.90 -37.70 -16.68
N ALA A 296 7.39 -38.94 -16.62
CA ALA A 296 6.01 -39.24 -17.01
C ALA A 296 4.98 -38.47 -16.17
N GLU A 297 5.23 -38.38 -14.86
CA GLU A 297 4.40 -37.66 -13.90
C GLU A 297 5.17 -36.51 -13.25
N ASN A 298 4.46 -35.45 -12.88
CA ASN A 298 5.03 -34.34 -12.14
C ASN A 298 5.41 -34.77 -10.72
N PRO A 299 6.72 -34.82 -10.37
CA PRO A 299 7.15 -35.30 -9.05
C PRO A 299 6.69 -34.38 -7.91
N LEU A 300 6.35 -33.12 -8.21
CA LEU A 300 5.85 -32.18 -7.20
C LEU A 300 4.45 -32.55 -6.68
N LEU A 301 3.74 -33.48 -7.33
CA LEU A 301 2.48 -34.04 -6.84
C LEU A 301 2.68 -34.94 -5.62
N ASP A 302 3.87 -35.55 -5.47
CA ASP A 302 4.21 -36.33 -4.29
C ASP A 302 4.57 -35.41 -3.11
N VAL A 303 3.86 -35.60 -1.97
CA VAL A 303 4.11 -34.83 -0.74
C VAL A 303 5.51 -35.04 -0.18
N ARG A 304 6.12 -36.21 -0.39
CA ARG A 304 7.48 -36.52 0.06
C ARG A 304 8.51 -35.67 -0.68
N VAL A 305 8.34 -35.49 -1.99
CA VAL A 305 9.17 -34.58 -2.80
C VAL A 305 9.03 -33.15 -2.30
N ARG A 306 7.81 -32.65 -2.06
CA ARG A 306 7.61 -31.29 -1.53
C ARG A 306 8.23 -31.09 -0.15
N LYS A 307 8.12 -32.08 0.75
CA LYS A 307 8.76 -32.07 2.07
C LYS A 307 10.29 -32.04 1.95
N ALA A 308 10.86 -32.88 1.07
CA ALA A 308 12.29 -32.90 0.82
C ALA A 308 12.82 -31.55 0.32
N LEU A 309 12.15 -30.93 -0.66
CA LEU A 309 12.52 -29.61 -1.15
C LEU A 309 12.48 -28.56 -0.04
N SER A 310 11.47 -28.59 0.83
CA SER A 310 11.37 -27.65 1.95
C SER A 310 12.50 -27.81 2.99
N LEU A 311 12.90 -29.06 3.30
CA LEU A 311 14.02 -29.38 4.20
C LEU A 311 15.38 -29.02 3.59
N ALA A 312 15.49 -29.00 2.27
CA ALA A 312 16.72 -28.63 1.57
C ALA A 312 16.95 -27.10 1.49
N ILE A 313 16.00 -26.28 1.94
CA ILE A 313 16.15 -24.81 1.96
C ILE A 313 16.80 -24.39 3.27
N ASN A 314 18.02 -23.86 3.19
CA ASN A 314 18.70 -23.23 4.32
C ASN A 314 18.19 -21.79 4.53
N ARG A 315 17.06 -21.66 5.23
CA ARG A 315 16.43 -20.37 5.55
C ARG A 315 17.33 -19.43 6.37
N PRO A 316 18.03 -19.89 7.43
CA PRO A 316 18.96 -19.01 8.16
C PRO A 316 20.06 -18.43 7.26
N ALA A 317 20.64 -19.24 6.37
CA ALA A 317 21.69 -18.75 5.47
C ALA A 317 21.16 -17.75 4.43
N ILE A 318 19.91 -17.89 3.98
CA ILE A 318 19.26 -16.90 3.10
C ILE A 318 19.10 -15.58 3.85
N ASP A 319 18.60 -15.61 5.07
CA ASP A 319 18.43 -14.41 5.88
C ASP A 319 19.78 -13.71 6.14
N GLU A 320 20.77 -14.44 6.65
CA GLU A 320 22.07 -13.89 7.01
C GLU A 320 22.85 -13.37 5.79
N ARG A 321 22.96 -14.16 4.72
CA ARG A 321 23.91 -13.89 3.63
C ARG A 321 23.32 -13.10 2.47
N ILE A 322 22.02 -13.26 2.21
CA ILE A 322 21.34 -12.61 1.07
C ILE A 322 20.52 -11.43 1.56
N MET A 323 19.71 -11.64 2.60
CA MET A 323 18.82 -10.61 3.13
C MET A 323 19.46 -9.78 4.24
N GLN A 324 20.70 -10.08 4.66
CA GLN A 324 21.46 -9.32 5.64
C GLN A 324 20.68 -9.04 6.95
N GLY A 325 19.87 -10.00 7.40
CA GLY A 325 19.08 -9.88 8.63
C GLY A 325 17.86 -8.94 8.51
N THR A 326 17.46 -8.55 7.30
CA THR A 326 16.27 -7.69 7.09
C THR A 326 14.98 -8.47 6.95
N VAL A 327 15.00 -9.80 7.08
CA VAL A 327 13.80 -10.65 7.04
C VAL A 327 13.77 -11.58 8.26
N THR A 328 12.68 -12.33 8.38
CA THR A 328 12.57 -13.42 9.36
C THR A 328 12.24 -14.71 8.63
N GLU A 329 12.65 -15.85 9.18
CA GLU A 329 12.33 -17.16 8.61
C GLU A 329 10.81 -17.36 8.47
N ALA A 330 10.35 -17.62 7.26
CA ALA A 330 8.95 -17.95 6.99
C ALA A 330 8.70 -19.45 7.24
N ASN A 331 7.95 -19.77 8.30
CA ASN A 331 7.42 -21.11 8.59
C ASN A 331 5.88 -21.19 8.52
N GLN A 332 5.22 -20.04 8.48
CA GLN A 332 3.76 -19.86 8.41
C GLN A 332 3.44 -18.72 7.43
N TRP A 333 2.18 -18.61 7.02
CA TRP A 333 1.73 -17.53 6.14
C TRP A 333 1.82 -16.15 6.79
N MET A 334 1.51 -16.09 8.08
CA MET A 334 1.50 -14.87 8.87
C MET A 334 2.76 -14.82 9.73
N PRO A 335 3.47 -13.68 9.81
CA PRO A 335 4.66 -13.56 10.64
C PRO A 335 4.30 -13.49 12.13
N ALA A 336 5.29 -13.67 13.00
CA ALA A 336 5.08 -13.60 14.45
C ALA A 336 4.40 -12.29 14.86
N ASN A 337 3.56 -12.35 15.90
CA ASN A 337 2.78 -11.24 16.46
C ASN A 337 1.67 -10.67 15.56
N THR A 338 1.28 -11.39 14.50
CA THR A 338 0.14 -11.01 13.65
C THR A 338 -1.01 -12.00 13.80
N PHE A 339 -2.24 -11.57 13.46
CA PHE A 339 -3.42 -12.43 13.51
C PHE A 339 -3.21 -13.69 12.68
N GLY A 340 -3.52 -14.85 13.26
CA GLY A 340 -3.36 -16.16 12.62
C GLY A 340 -1.99 -16.82 12.79
N TYR A 341 -1.00 -16.15 13.39
CA TYR A 341 0.26 -16.79 13.77
C TYR A 341 0.07 -17.76 14.94
N ASN A 342 0.59 -18.98 14.80
CA ASN A 342 0.57 -19.99 15.85
C ASN A 342 1.99 -20.22 16.42
N PRO A 343 2.28 -19.80 17.67
CA PRO A 343 3.60 -19.98 18.28
C PRO A 343 3.95 -21.46 18.57
N GLY A 344 2.97 -22.37 18.55
CA GLY A 344 3.19 -23.81 18.72
C GLY A 344 3.78 -24.50 17.48
N ILE A 345 3.79 -23.84 16.31
CA ILE A 345 4.36 -24.40 15.09
C ILE A 345 5.87 -24.12 15.06
N LYS A 346 6.66 -25.19 15.13
CA LYS A 346 8.13 -25.13 15.06
C LYS A 346 8.62 -24.79 13.66
N ASN A 347 9.80 -24.17 13.57
CA ASN A 347 10.47 -23.93 12.29
C ASN A 347 10.80 -25.23 11.58
N ILE A 348 10.78 -25.20 10.24
CA ILE A 348 11.19 -26.32 9.40
C ILE A 348 12.73 -26.36 9.41
N PRO A 349 13.35 -27.46 9.87
CA PRO A 349 14.81 -27.54 9.94
C PRO A 349 15.42 -27.62 8.53
N TYR A 350 16.67 -27.19 8.43
CA TYR A 350 17.51 -27.49 7.27
C TYR A 350 18.15 -28.87 7.47
N ASP A 351 17.63 -29.89 6.78
CA ASP A 351 18.09 -31.29 6.89
C ASP A 351 18.21 -31.94 5.51
N VAL A 352 19.40 -31.83 4.94
CA VAL A 352 19.72 -32.40 3.61
C VAL A 352 19.70 -33.93 3.63
N LYS A 353 20.04 -34.56 4.76
CA LYS A 353 20.05 -36.03 4.85
C LYS A 353 18.63 -36.55 4.76
N GLN A 354 17.72 -36.01 5.58
CA GLN A 354 16.31 -36.39 5.54
C GLN A 354 15.65 -36.03 4.20
N ALA A 355 16.04 -34.91 3.58
CA ALA A 355 15.57 -34.55 2.24
C ALA A 355 15.92 -35.62 1.21
N LYS A 356 17.18 -36.10 1.18
CA LYS A 356 17.62 -37.19 0.29
C LYS A 356 16.88 -38.49 0.57
N ASP A 357 16.72 -38.85 1.85
CA ASP A 357 16.00 -40.06 2.26
C ASP A 357 14.53 -40.03 1.76
N LEU A 358 13.87 -38.86 1.80
CA LEU A 358 12.50 -38.67 1.29
C LEU A 358 12.42 -38.74 -0.24
N LEU A 359 13.40 -38.21 -0.97
CA LEU A 359 13.45 -38.30 -2.43
C LEU A 359 13.66 -39.75 -2.89
N ALA A 360 14.56 -40.49 -2.24
CA ALA A 360 14.76 -41.91 -2.51
C ALA A 360 13.47 -42.72 -2.29
N GLN A 361 12.74 -42.48 -1.20
CA GLN A 361 11.44 -43.11 -0.94
C GLN A 361 10.37 -42.76 -1.99
N ALA A 362 10.49 -41.59 -2.62
CA ALA A 362 9.61 -41.15 -3.70
C ALA A 362 10.03 -41.66 -5.09
N GLY A 363 11.10 -42.44 -5.19
CA GLY A 363 11.61 -42.98 -6.45
C GLY A 363 12.64 -42.08 -7.15
N PHE A 364 13.21 -41.11 -6.44
CA PHE A 364 14.22 -40.16 -6.94
C PHE A 364 15.50 -40.21 -6.08
N PRO A 365 16.27 -41.31 -6.09
CA PRO A 365 17.44 -41.49 -5.21
C PRO A 365 18.64 -40.59 -5.53
#